data_AF-A0A7W5ZYU3-F1
#
_entry.id   AF-A0A7W5ZYU3-F1
#
_cell.length_a   1.000
_cell.length_b   1.000
_cell.length_c   1.000
_cell.angle_alpha   90.00
_cell.angle_beta   90.00
_cell.angle_gamma   90.00
#
_symmetry.space_group_name_H-M   'P 1'
#
loop_
_entity.id
_entity.type
_entity.pdbx_description
1 polymer ?
#
loop_
_entity_poly.entity_id
_entity_poly.type
_entity_poly.pdbx_seq_one_letter_code
_entity_poly.pdbx_strand_id
1 'polypeptide(L)'
;MTQATERRARWPWLLLAAVLLISAAAIGFDKWKARQGPPDPLPSQIQPAFGPRNQLELEQAAVVGVDGARTRLALGPEQWLRQETLARALVRHFRATGNYADLAEADRLLDAGIAGSPFPAGPSLSRAETSLLVHRLDAANKGLERFFAQVGEPDSGESAGAWSIRGDIAFQRGDMKAARLAYARAEEYDNNAAVALRQSMLALRSGDADMARRRVNAILRAPKLNRWVKSQVALQRTTIAYATGDWQAAGTWARFADGFFPGNPLAQAYVAQTQALDGDVNGAVKRYEAIVAKAPLPEIMDALAFTLRLQGRGPESRAWAAKAGVIWAERYRLLPEAAAAHLVEHELALGDPRLALPIAKADALRRPHGASLTLLARAQLLTGDAKGALATLQRAEKTGWRSAGLYLALADAHAALGDDDAAKDARAEALDLNPRATDPASRFIWFGHD
;
A
#
# COMPACT_ATOMS: atom_id res chain seq x y z
N MET A 1 56.56 -10.46 -65.38
CA MET A 1 56.79 -10.86 -63.97
C MET A 1 55.54 -10.51 -63.19
N THR A 2 54.83 -11.53 -62.75
CA THR A 2 53.47 -11.53 -62.17
C THR A 2 53.47 -11.00 -60.74
N GLN A 3 52.82 -9.85 -60.50
CA GLN A 3 52.45 -9.40 -59.16
C GLN A 3 51.16 -10.12 -58.74
N ALA A 4 51.32 -11.23 -58.03
CA ALA A 4 50.23 -11.87 -57.31
C ALA A 4 49.86 -10.97 -56.12
N THR A 5 48.76 -10.22 -56.24
CA THR A 5 48.18 -9.47 -55.14
C THR A 5 47.77 -10.44 -54.03
N GLU A 6 48.47 -10.39 -52.89
CA GLU A 6 48.04 -11.01 -51.63
C GLU A 6 46.68 -10.41 -51.22
N ARG A 7 45.58 -10.99 -51.69
CA ARG A 7 44.29 -10.91 -51.00
C ARG A 7 44.43 -11.69 -49.69
N ARG A 8 45.14 -11.12 -48.70
CA ARG A 8 45.11 -11.60 -47.32
C ARG A 8 43.64 -11.68 -46.92
N ALA A 9 43.19 -12.92 -46.72
CA ALA A 9 41.80 -13.21 -46.40
C ALA A 9 41.41 -12.39 -45.17
N ARG A 10 40.59 -11.36 -45.36
CA ARG A 10 39.90 -10.62 -44.27
C ARG A 10 38.76 -11.44 -43.66
N TRP A 11 38.47 -12.59 -44.26
CA TRP A 11 37.44 -13.54 -43.87
C TRP A 11 37.48 -14.01 -42.40
N PRO A 12 38.63 -14.42 -41.81
CA PRO A 12 38.65 -14.83 -40.40
C PRO A 12 38.34 -13.68 -39.44
N TRP A 13 38.71 -12.44 -39.78
CA TRP A 13 38.37 -11.25 -38.98
C TRP A 13 36.89 -10.86 -39.10
N LEU A 14 36.29 -11.01 -40.28
CA LEU A 14 34.85 -10.81 -40.49
C LEU A 14 34.02 -11.88 -39.76
N LEU A 15 34.47 -13.14 -39.80
CA LEU A 15 33.84 -14.23 -39.04
C LEU A 15 33.94 -14.00 -37.53
N LEU A 16 35.11 -13.59 -37.03
CA LEU A 16 35.29 -13.27 -35.62
C LEU A 16 34.37 -12.11 -35.17
N ALA A 17 34.27 -11.05 -35.97
CA ALA A 17 33.38 -9.93 -35.71
C ALA A 17 31.90 -10.35 -35.69
N ALA A 18 31.48 -11.22 -36.63
CA ALA A 18 30.12 -11.76 -36.66
C ALA A 18 29.81 -12.61 -35.42
N VAL A 19 30.73 -13.47 -34.99
CA VAL A 19 30.59 -14.29 -33.77
C VAL A 19 30.45 -13.38 -32.54
N LEU A 20 31.30 -12.36 -32.40
CA LEU A 20 31.24 -11.42 -31.28
C LEU A 20 29.92 -10.63 -31.26
N LEU A 21 29.40 -10.19 -32.41
CA LEU A 21 28.11 -9.51 -32.51
C LEU A 21 26.95 -10.43 -32.11
N ILE A 22 26.95 -11.68 -32.58
CA ILE A 22 25.93 -12.68 -32.21
C ILE A 22 26.00 -12.99 -30.72
N SER A 23 27.19 -13.18 -30.14
CA SER A 23 27.36 -13.42 -28.71
C SER A 23 26.91 -12.21 -27.87
N ALA A 24 27.25 -10.99 -28.28
CA ALA A 24 26.80 -9.77 -27.60
C ALA A 24 25.27 -9.60 -27.68
N ALA A 25 24.67 -9.88 -28.84
CA ALA A 25 23.23 -9.87 -29.01
C ALA A 25 22.54 -10.95 -28.17
N ALA A 26 23.10 -12.16 -28.08
CA ALA A 26 22.59 -13.24 -27.25
C ALA A 26 22.67 -12.89 -25.76
N ILE A 27 23.82 -12.38 -25.28
CA ILE A 27 23.97 -11.91 -23.89
C ILE A 27 23.01 -10.74 -23.60
N GLY A 28 22.85 -9.82 -24.55
CA GLY A 28 21.91 -8.71 -24.46
C GLY A 28 20.46 -9.19 -24.37
N PHE A 29 20.09 -10.17 -25.19
CA PHE A 29 18.77 -10.80 -25.21
C PHE A 29 18.50 -11.60 -23.93
N ASP A 30 19.47 -12.36 -23.43
CA ASP A 30 19.36 -13.11 -22.18
C ASP A 30 19.24 -12.17 -20.98
N LYS A 31 20.02 -11.09 -20.94
CA LYS A 31 19.87 -10.05 -19.90
C LYS A 31 18.52 -9.34 -20.00
N TRP A 32 18.05 -9.05 -21.21
CA TRP A 32 16.72 -8.46 -21.43
C TRP A 32 15.60 -9.41 -20.98
N LYS A 33 15.67 -10.69 -21.35
CA LYS A 33 14.72 -11.73 -20.95
C LYS A 33 14.74 -11.97 -19.45
N ALA A 34 15.92 -12.01 -18.84
CA ALA A 34 16.08 -12.12 -17.39
C ALA A 34 15.48 -10.92 -16.65
N ARG A 35 15.54 -9.71 -17.23
CA ARG A 35 14.90 -8.50 -16.70
C ARG A 35 13.37 -8.54 -16.82
N GLN A 36 12.83 -9.17 -17.86
CA GLN A 36 11.37 -9.30 -18.01
C GLN A 36 10.74 -10.24 -16.98
N GLY A 37 11.50 -11.23 -16.50
CA GLY A 37 11.00 -12.25 -15.58
C GLY A 37 10.00 -13.20 -16.27
N PRO A 38 9.38 -14.13 -15.50
CA PRO A 38 8.36 -15.01 -16.05
C PRO A 38 7.11 -14.21 -16.48
N PRO A 39 6.36 -14.68 -17.50
CA PRO A 39 5.13 -14.02 -17.95
C PRO A 39 4.12 -13.95 -16.81
N ASP A 40 3.33 -12.87 -16.75
CA ASP A 40 2.33 -12.65 -15.70
C ASP A 40 1.45 -13.88 -15.49
N PRO A 41 1.19 -14.28 -14.22
CA PRO A 41 0.33 -15.41 -13.96
C PRO A 41 -1.10 -15.04 -14.37
N LEU A 42 -1.79 -15.98 -15.02
CA LEU A 42 -3.21 -15.81 -15.29
C LEU A 42 -4.01 -16.05 -14.00
N PRO A 43 -5.12 -15.33 -13.79
CA PRO A 43 -6.02 -15.59 -12.66
C PRO A 43 -6.39 -17.08 -12.49
N SER A 44 -6.60 -17.80 -13.60
CA SER A 44 -6.93 -19.23 -13.63
C SER A 44 -5.81 -20.15 -13.11
N GLN A 45 -4.57 -19.67 -13.07
CA GLN A 45 -3.41 -20.44 -12.58
C GLN A 45 -3.24 -20.33 -11.05
N ILE A 46 -3.97 -19.42 -10.40
CA ILE A 46 -3.80 -19.15 -8.98
C ILE A 46 -4.63 -20.13 -8.15
N GLN A 47 -3.96 -20.97 -7.36
CA GLN A 47 -4.60 -21.95 -6.47
C GLN A 47 -4.40 -21.56 -5.00
N PRO A 48 -5.41 -21.70 -4.13
CA PRO A 48 -5.25 -21.48 -2.69
C PRO A 48 -4.61 -22.71 -2.03
N ALA A 49 -3.94 -22.52 -0.89
CA ALA A 49 -3.39 -23.62 -0.10
C ALA A 49 -4.38 -24.12 0.96
N PHE A 50 -4.60 -23.33 2.00
CA PHE A 50 -5.41 -23.64 3.19
C PHE A 50 -6.13 -22.36 3.68
N GLY A 51 -6.81 -22.43 4.82
CA GLY A 51 -7.41 -21.27 5.50
C GLY A 51 -8.86 -20.97 5.09
N PRO A 52 -9.40 -19.82 5.52
CA PRO A 52 -10.80 -19.48 5.30
C PRO A 52 -11.12 -19.35 3.80
N ARG A 53 -12.32 -19.79 3.42
CA ARG A 53 -12.77 -19.81 2.02
C ARG A 53 -13.41 -18.48 1.60
N ASN A 54 -13.90 -17.71 2.55
CA ASN A 54 -14.60 -16.45 2.34
C ASN A 54 -14.47 -15.55 3.57
N GLN A 55 -14.96 -14.31 3.44
CA GLN A 55 -14.90 -13.30 4.50
C GLN A 55 -15.59 -13.74 5.80
N LEU A 56 -16.75 -14.40 5.71
CA LEU A 56 -17.50 -14.86 6.89
C LEU A 56 -16.69 -15.86 7.73
N GLU A 57 -16.04 -16.84 7.08
CA GLU A 57 -15.19 -17.80 7.78
C GLU A 57 -13.96 -17.15 8.42
N LEU A 58 -13.39 -16.12 7.78
CA LEU A 58 -12.28 -15.36 8.36
C LEU A 58 -12.69 -14.61 9.62
N GLU A 59 -13.85 -13.96 9.60
CA GLU A 59 -14.41 -13.25 10.75
C GLU A 59 -14.71 -14.21 11.91
N GLN A 60 -15.39 -15.33 11.64
CA GLN A 60 -15.68 -16.36 12.63
C GLN A 60 -14.40 -16.91 13.27
N ALA A 61 -13.38 -17.22 12.47
CA ALA A 61 -12.10 -17.70 12.98
C ALA A 61 -11.40 -16.64 13.86
N ALA A 62 -11.52 -15.36 13.52
CA ALA A 62 -10.95 -14.28 14.30
C ALA A 62 -11.67 -14.09 15.65
N VAL A 63 -13.00 -14.18 15.68
CA VAL A 63 -13.81 -14.14 16.92
C VAL A 63 -13.40 -15.27 17.87
N VAL A 64 -13.36 -16.51 17.39
CA VAL A 64 -12.92 -17.67 18.18
C VAL A 64 -11.50 -17.45 18.73
N GLY A 65 -10.62 -16.85 17.94
CA GLY A 65 -9.27 -16.50 18.35
C GLY A 65 -9.23 -15.48 19.51
N VAL A 66 -10.09 -14.47 19.48
CA VAL A 66 -10.24 -13.46 20.55
C VAL A 66 -10.81 -14.11 21.81
N ASP A 67 -11.90 -14.87 21.71
CA ASP A 67 -12.55 -15.51 22.86
C ASP A 67 -11.61 -16.46 23.59
N GLY A 68 -10.90 -17.32 22.85
CA GLY A 68 -9.91 -18.22 23.42
C GLY A 68 -8.76 -17.47 24.10
N ALA A 69 -8.35 -16.31 23.58
CA ALA A 69 -7.31 -15.49 24.18
C ALA A 69 -7.79 -14.73 25.43
N ARG A 70 -9.06 -14.28 25.46
CA ARG A 70 -9.67 -13.68 26.66
C ARG A 70 -9.76 -14.71 27.80
N THR A 71 -10.21 -15.93 27.52
CA THR A 71 -10.23 -17.02 28.50
C THR A 71 -8.84 -17.31 29.06
N ARG A 72 -7.81 -17.32 28.21
CA ARG A 72 -6.42 -17.48 28.69
C ARG A 72 -6.00 -16.31 29.57
N LEU A 73 -6.27 -15.07 29.18
CA LEU A 73 -5.89 -13.90 29.99
C LEU A 73 -6.56 -13.89 31.37
N ALA A 74 -7.82 -14.34 31.48
CA ALA A 74 -8.53 -14.41 32.75
C ALA A 74 -7.85 -15.30 33.81
N LEU A 75 -7.07 -16.29 33.39
CA LEU A 75 -6.32 -17.18 34.28
C LEU A 75 -4.98 -16.60 34.78
N GLY A 76 -4.57 -15.43 34.27
CA GLY A 76 -3.35 -14.74 34.68
C GLY A 76 -3.26 -13.34 34.07
N PRO A 77 -4.07 -12.37 34.54
CA PRO A 77 -4.23 -11.06 33.90
C PRO A 77 -2.94 -10.23 33.83
N GLU A 78 -2.00 -10.46 34.76
CA GLU A 78 -0.70 -9.80 34.87
C GLU A 78 0.39 -10.41 33.99
N GLN A 79 0.15 -11.57 33.38
CA GLN A 79 1.17 -12.26 32.58
C GLN A 79 1.27 -11.67 31.18
N TRP A 80 2.39 -11.00 30.89
CA TRP A 80 2.61 -10.30 29.62
C TRP A 80 2.43 -11.19 28.37
N LEU A 81 2.78 -12.48 28.44
CA LEU A 81 2.57 -13.44 27.34
C LEU A 81 1.08 -13.63 27.00
N ARG A 82 0.20 -13.60 28.00
CA ARG A 82 -1.25 -13.73 27.81
C ARG A 82 -1.84 -12.44 27.24
N GLN A 83 -1.34 -11.29 27.71
CA GLN A 83 -1.70 -9.99 27.17
C GLN A 83 -1.31 -9.88 25.69
N GLU A 84 -0.11 -10.31 25.33
CA GLU A 84 0.34 -10.37 23.94
C GLU A 84 -0.52 -11.31 23.09
N THR A 85 -0.85 -12.48 23.61
CA THR A 85 -1.70 -13.45 22.91
C THR A 85 -3.07 -12.84 22.56
N LEU A 86 -3.68 -12.11 23.50
CA LEU A 86 -4.93 -11.40 23.25
C LEU A 86 -4.73 -10.23 22.27
N ALA A 87 -3.70 -9.41 22.45
CA ALA A 87 -3.42 -8.30 21.53
C ALA A 87 -3.26 -8.76 20.08
N ARG A 88 -2.51 -9.86 19.84
CA ARG A 88 -2.35 -10.43 18.49
C ARG A 88 -3.67 -10.98 17.92
N ALA A 89 -4.55 -11.53 18.77
CA ALA A 89 -5.87 -11.98 18.35
C ALA A 89 -6.77 -10.81 17.96
N LEU A 90 -6.77 -9.73 18.75
CA LEU A 90 -7.50 -8.49 18.49
C LEU A 90 -7.02 -7.83 17.19
N VAL A 91 -5.71 -7.76 16.93
CA VAL A 91 -5.17 -7.24 15.65
C VAL A 91 -5.64 -8.08 14.46
N ARG A 92 -5.72 -9.41 14.59
CA ARG A 92 -6.28 -10.27 13.53
C ARG A 92 -7.77 -10.00 13.30
N HIS A 93 -8.54 -9.82 14.36
CA HIS A 93 -9.96 -9.47 14.25
C HIS A 93 -10.16 -8.09 13.62
N PHE A 94 -9.36 -7.08 14.01
CA PHE A 94 -9.31 -5.79 13.34
C PHE A 94 -9.03 -5.92 11.84
N ARG A 95 -8.05 -6.72 11.43
CA ARG A 95 -7.76 -6.94 9.99
C ARG A 95 -8.90 -7.63 9.24
N ALA A 96 -9.73 -8.41 9.93
CA ALA A 96 -10.89 -9.06 9.33
C ALA A 96 -12.08 -8.09 9.20
N THR A 97 -12.33 -7.26 10.21
CA THR A 97 -13.60 -6.50 10.34
C THR A 97 -13.46 -4.98 10.21
N GLY A 98 -12.26 -4.43 10.40
CA GLY A 98 -12.02 -2.99 10.53
C GLY A 98 -12.45 -2.40 11.88
N ASN A 99 -12.61 -3.22 12.94
CA ASN A 99 -13.03 -2.75 14.27
C ASN A 99 -11.91 -2.03 15.04
N TYR A 100 -11.94 -0.69 15.07
CA TYR A 100 -10.92 0.13 15.75
C TYR A 100 -10.87 -0.06 17.27
N ALA A 101 -11.95 -0.54 17.91
CA ALA A 101 -11.95 -0.83 19.33
C ALA A 101 -10.97 -1.97 19.68
N ASP A 102 -10.88 -2.99 18.82
CA ASP A 102 -9.94 -4.10 19.00
C ASP A 102 -8.50 -3.62 18.87
N LEU A 103 -8.23 -2.73 17.91
CA LEU A 103 -6.90 -2.16 17.73
C LEU A 103 -6.50 -1.30 18.93
N ALA A 104 -7.41 -0.50 19.48
CA ALA A 104 -7.18 0.31 20.67
C ALA A 104 -7.01 -0.55 21.94
N GLU A 105 -7.71 -1.67 22.06
CA GLU A 105 -7.50 -2.63 23.14
C GLU A 105 -6.15 -3.35 23.01
N ALA A 106 -5.77 -3.78 21.80
CA ALA A 106 -4.47 -4.40 21.53
C ALA A 106 -3.30 -3.46 21.89
N ASP A 107 -3.40 -2.17 21.53
CA ASP A 107 -2.40 -1.15 21.87
C ASP A 107 -2.19 -1.05 23.40
N ARG A 108 -3.28 -0.94 24.17
CA ARG A 108 -3.23 -0.89 25.65
C ARG A 108 -2.67 -2.17 26.28
N LEU A 109 -3.05 -3.34 25.76
CA LEU A 109 -2.55 -4.62 26.25
C LEU A 109 -1.05 -4.77 26.03
N LEU A 110 -0.53 -4.31 24.90
CA LEU A 110 0.91 -4.36 24.61
C LEU A 110 1.69 -3.35 25.46
N ASP A 111 1.15 -2.17 25.75
CA ASP A 111 1.76 -1.23 26.70
C ASP A 111 1.83 -1.84 28.11
N ALA A 112 0.75 -2.48 28.58
CA ALA A 112 0.75 -3.21 29.85
C ALA A 112 1.77 -4.36 29.85
N GLY A 113 1.89 -5.11 28.75
CA GLY A 113 2.84 -6.22 28.65
C GLY A 113 4.30 -5.77 28.63
N ILE A 114 4.60 -4.63 28.00
CA ILE A 114 5.93 -4.03 28.05
C ILE A 114 6.25 -3.51 29.46
N ALA A 115 5.30 -2.85 30.13
CA ALA A 115 5.49 -2.37 31.49
C ALA A 115 5.67 -3.50 32.52
N GLY A 116 4.94 -4.60 32.34
CA GLY A 116 4.97 -5.77 33.23
C GLY A 116 6.10 -6.78 32.96
N SER A 117 6.99 -6.51 32.00
CA SER A 117 8.09 -7.43 31.64
C SER A 117 9.48 -6.83 31.94
N PRO A 118 10.43 -7.64 32.44
CA PRO A 118 11.80 -7.19 32.66
C PRO A 118 12.48 -6.92 31.31
N PHE A 119 13.29 -5.85 31.20
CA PHE A 119 14.09 -5.62 30.00
C PHE A 119 15.16 -6.73 29.85
N PRO A 120 15.37 -7.29 28.66
CA PRO A 120 14.77 -6.99 27.34
C PRO A 120 13.55 -7.88 26.96
N ALA A 121 13.03 -8.69 27.88
CA ALA A 121 11.89 -9.58 27.65
C ALA A 121 10.57 -8.82 27.38
N GLY A 122 9.49 -9.52 27.05
CA GLY A 122 8.20 -8.90 26.78
C GLY A 122 7.81 -8.92 25.30
N PRO A 123 6.62 -8.37 24.97
CA PRO A 123 6.04 -8.48 23.63
C PRO A 123 6.62 -7.46 22.64
N SER A 124 7.95 -7.36 22.57
CA SER A 124 8.68 -6.28 21.88
C SER A 124 8.37 -6.22 20.39
N LEU A 125 8.39 -7.36 19.68
CA LEU A 125 8.08 -7.41 18.25
C LEU A 125 6.59 -7.12 17.99
N SER A 126 5.67 -7.73 18.75
CA SER A 126 4.23 -7.44 18.65
C SER A 126 3.90 -5.98 18.94
N ARG A 127 4.59 -5.34 19.91
CA ARG A 127 4.48 -3.90 20.18
C ARG A 127 4.97 -3.09 18.99
N ALA A 128 6.10 -3.46 18.39
CA ALA A 128 6.64 -2.77 17.22
C ALA A 128 5.67 -2.86 16.02
N GLU A 129 5.16 -4.06 15.72
CA GLU A 129 4.19 -4.29 14.65
C GLU A 129 2.90 -3.49 14.85
N THR A 130 2.34 -3.51 16.06
CA THR A 130 1.08 -2.81 16.36
C THR A 130 1.28 -1.30 16.35
N SER A 131 2.40 -0.81 16.87
CA SER A 131 2.76 0.62 16.82
C SER A 131 2.87 1.10 15.37
N LEU A 132 3.47 0.29 14.50
CA LEU A 132 3.57 0.59 13.07
C LEU A 132 2.21 0.58 12.39
N LEU A 133 1.34 -0.38 12.74
CA LEU A 133 -0.03 -0.48 12.22
C LEU A 133 -0.86 0.77 12.57
N VAL A 134 -0.61 1.39 13.72
CA VAL A 134 -1.24 2.67 14.13
C VAL A 134 -0.36 3.88 13.84
N HIS A 135 0.66 3.76 12.99
CA HIS A 135 1.49 4.89 12.54
C HIS A 135 2.33 5.60 13.62
N ARG A 136 2.58 4.96 14.77
CA ARG A 136 3.45 5.47 15.86
C ARG A 136 4.90 5.02 15.70
N LEU A 137 5.63 5.68 14.80
CA LEU A 137 6.99 5.26 14.38
C LEU A 137 8.01 5.19 15.54
N ASP A 138 7.98 6.14 16.47
CA ASP A 138 8.93 6.15 17.58
C ASP A 138 8.66 5.03 18.59
N ALA A 139 7.38 4.72 18.85
CA ALA A 139 6.99 3.57 19.67
C ALA A 139 7.39 2.25 18.99
N ALA A 140 7.22 2.18 17.66
CA ALA A 140 7.68 1.03 16.87
C ALA A 140 9.20 0.84 16.99
N ASN A 141 9.98 1.93 16.88
CA ASN A 141 11.43 1.89 17.01
C ASN A 141 11.88 1.44 18.41
N LYS A 142 11.24 1.92 19.49
CA LYS A 142 11.51 1.45 20.86
C LYS A 142 11.23 -0.04 21.03
N GLY A 143 10.16 -0.55 20.43
CA GLY A 143 9.86 -1.98 20.40
C GLY A 143 10.97 -2.79 19.70
N LEU A 144 11.49 -2.29 18.57
CA LEU A 144 12.61 -2.91 17.87
C LEU A 144 13.93 -2.85 18.66
N GLU A 145 14.25 -1.73 19.30
CA GLU A 145 15.43 -1.60 20.16
C GLU A 145 15.42 -2.65 21.28
N ARG A 146 14.26 -2.84 21.93
CA ARG A 146 14.09 -3.88 22.94
C ARG A 146 14.19 -5.30 22.35
N PHE A 147 13.60 -5.55 21.18
CA PHE A 147 13.71 -6.84 20.49
C PHE A 147 15.17 -7.19 20.17
N PHE A 148 15.94 -6.27 19.59
CA PHE A 148 17.35 -6.50 19.27
C PHE A 148 18.28 -6.58 20.50
N ALA A 149 17.80 -6.20 21.68
CA ALA A 149 18.54 -6.34 22.93
C ALA A 149 18.34 -7.71 23.60
N GLN A 150 17.47 -8.58 23.07
CA GLN A 150 17.19 -9.90 23.64
C GLN A 150 18.43 -10.82 23.60
N VAL A 151 18.56 -11.67 24.61
CA VAL A 151 19.75 -12.54 24.83
C VAL A 151 19.70 -13.84 24.00
N GLY A 152 18.60 -14.10 23.28
CA GLY A 152 18.46 -15.24 22.36
C GLY A 152 18.60 -14.80 20.89
N GLU A 153 19.07 -15.72 20.04
CA GLU A 153 19.02 -15.53 18.60
C GLU A 153 17.56 -15.65 18.12
N PRO A 154 16.96 -14.58 17.56
CA PRO A 154 15.61 -14.66 17.02
C PRO A 154 15.57 -15.61 15.82
N ASP A 155 14.44 -16.26 15.59
CA ASP A 155 14.32 -17.08 14.39
C ASP A 155 14.38 -16.23 13.10
N SER A 156 14.57 -16.88 11.96
CA SER A 156 14.72 -16.18 10.68
C SER A 156 13.47 -15.37 10.31
N GLY A 157 12.28 -15.84 10.67
CA GLY A 157 11.02 -15.15 10.44
C GLY A 157 10.86 -13.92 11.33
N GLU A 158 11.20 -14.04 12.61
CA GLU A 158 11.23 -12.91 13.55
C GLU A 158 12.25 -11.84 13.12
N SER A 159 13.44 -12.27 12.72
CA SER A 159 14.48 -11.38 12.20
C SER A 159 14.02 -10.66 10.92
N ALA A 160 13.43 -11.38 9.97
CA ALA A 160 12.86 -10.79 8.76
C ALA A 160 11.72 -9.81 9.08
N GLY A 161 10.88 -10.13 10.07
CA GLY A 161 9.82 -9.26 10.59
C GLY A 161 10.37 -7.96 11.18
N ALA A 162 11.36 -8.05 12.06
CA ALA A 162 11.98 -6.89 12.71
C ALA A 162 12.67 -5.96 11.69
N TRP A 163 13.40 -6.52 10.72
CA TRP A 163 14.00 -5.74 9.64
C TRP A 163 12.96 -5.14 8.69
N SER A 164 11.85 -5.84 8.44
CA SER A 164 10.72 -5.29 7.69
C SER A 164 10.11 -4.07 8.38
N ILE A 165 9.88 -4.13 9.70
CA ILE A 165 9.36 -2.99 10.47
C ILE A 165 10.36 -1.81 10.43
N ARG A 166 11.67 -2.09 10.55
CA ARG A 166 12.70 -1.05 10.40
C ARG A 166 12.63 -0.38 9.02
N GLY A 167 12.40 -1.17 7.97
CA GLY A 167 12.19 -0.66 6.62
C GLY A 167 10.93 0.19 6.50
N ASP A 168 9.82 -0.25 7.11
CA ASP A 168 8.55 0.48 7.12
C ASP A 168 8.66 1.82 7.86
N ILE A 169 9.42 1.87 8.97
CA ILE A 169 9.73 3.11 9.70
C ILE A 169 10.52 4.06 8.81
N ALA A 170 11.59 3.58 8.16
CA ALA A 170 12.39 4.39 7.25
C ALA A 170 11.54 4.92 6.08
N PHE A 171 10.71 4.05 5.48
CA PHE A 171 9.79 4.40 4.41
C PHE A 171 8.82 5.50 4.82
N GLN A 172 8.17 5.37 5.99
CA GLN A 172 7.23 6.38 6.51
C GLN A 172 7.93 7.67 6.97
N ARG A 173 9.25 7.64 7.22
CA ARG A 173 10.07 8.84 7.44
C ARG A 173 10.58 9.50 6.15
N GLY A 174 10.25 8.94 4.98
CA GLY A 174 10.75 9.43 3.70
C GLY A 174 12.20 9.04 3.39
N ASP A 175 12.79 8.09 4.12
CA ASP A 175 14.13 7.55 3.82
C ASP A 175 13.99 6.28 2.96
N MET A 176 13.75 6.47 1.66
CA MET A 176 13.59 5.38 0.70
C MET A 176 14.85 4.51 0.57
N LYS A 177 16.03 5.09 0.81
CA LYS A 177 17.30 4.37 0.74
C LYS A 177 17.44 3.43 1.93
N ALA A 178 17.23 3.91 3.15
CA ALA A 178 17.26 3.06 4.34
C ALA A 178 16.16 2.01 4.30
N ALA A 179 14.96 2.36 3.81
CA ALA A 179 13.88 1.39 3.60
C ALA A 179 14.33 0.22 2.71
N ARG A 180 14.94 0.54 1.56
CA ARG A 180 15.47 -0.48 0.62
C ARG A 180 16.49 -1.40 1.29
N LEU A 181 17.43 -0.84 2.05
CA LEU A 181 18.47 -1.60 2.75
C LEU A 181 17.87 -2.52 3.82
N ALA A 182 16.92 -2.02 4.62
CA ALA A 182 16.26 -2.82 5.65
C ALA A 182 15.44 -3.97 5.03
N TYR A 183 14.71 -3.71 3.94
CA TYR A 183 13.97 -4.78 3.26
C TYR A 183 14.89 -5.81 2.59
N ALA A 184 16.02 -5.39 2.02
CA ALA A 184 17.03 -6.32 1.50
C ALA A 184 17.58 -7.20 2.63
N ARG A 185 17.88 -6.60 3.80
CA ARG A 185 18.30 -7.35 4.98
C ARG A 185 17.21 -8.31 5.47
N ALA A 186 15.93 -7.92 5.43
CA ALA A 186 14.82 -8.83 5.75
C ALA A 186 14.76 -10.03 4.79
N GLU A 187 14.97 -9.80 3.49
CA GLU A 187 15.00 -10.85 2.45
C GLU A 187 16.17 -11.83 2.64
N GLU A 188 17.30 -11.37 3.19
CA GLU A 188 18.44 -12.24 3.56
C GLU A 188 18.10 -13.21 4.70
N TYR A 189 17.23 -12.82 5.64
CA TYR A 189 16.78 -13.71 6.73
C TYR A 189 15.69 -14.66 6.24
N ASP A 190 14.66 -14.13 5.58
CA ASP A 190 13.57 -14.92 5.04
C ASP A 190 12.96 -14.25 3.81
N ASN A 191 13.08 -14.91 2.66
CA ASN A 191 12.44 -14.50 1.42
C ASN A 191 10.97 -14.93 1.39
N ASN A 192 10.15 -14.21 2.13
CA ASN A 192 8.72 -14.49 2.27
C ASN A 192 7.82 -13.44 1.59
N ALA A 193 6.53 -13.77 1.51
CA ALA A 193 5.53 -12.92 0.85
C ALA A 193 5.40 -11.52 1.49
N ALA A 194 5.59 -11.40 2.80
CA ALA A 194 5.44 -10.13 3.51
C ALA A 194 6.60 -9.17 3.21
N VAL A 195 7.82 -9.69 3.07
CA VAL A 195 9.00 -8.91 2.62
C VAL A 195 8.82 -8.49 1.16
N ALA A 196 8.43 -9.42 0.29
CA ALA A 196 8.23 -9.16 -1.13
C ALA A 196 7.13 -8.11 -1.40
N LEU A 197 6.05 -8.09 -0.61
CA LEU A 197 5.00 -7.06 -0.71
C LEU A 197 5.51 -5.67 -0.37
N ARG A 198 6.32 -5.53 0.69
CA ARG A 198 6.93 -4.25 1.07
C ARG A 198 7.89 -3.73 0.02
N GLN A 199 8.74 -4.62 -0.51
CA GLN A 199 9.63 -4.26 -1.62
C GLN A 199 8.85 -3.89 -2.89
N SER A 200 7.71 -4.53 -3.14
CA SER A 200 6.81 -4.13 -4.23
C SER A 200 6.27 -2.72 -4.01
N MET A 201 5.82 -2.39 -2.80
CA MET A 201 5.31 -1.06 -2.48
C MET A 201 6.40 -0.01 -2.65
N LEU A 202 7.60 -0.26 -2.11
CA LEU A 202 8.75 0.63 -2.28
C LEU A 202 9.09 0.84 -3.75
N ALA A 203 9.09 -0.21 -4.57
CA ALA A 203 9.36 -0.12 -6.00
C ALA A 203 8.32 0.75 -6.69
N LEU A 204 7.02 0.49 -6.45
CA LEU A 204 5.93 1.29 -7.01
C LEU A 204 6.07 2.78 -6.65
N ARG A 205 6.32 3.07 -5.37
CA ARG A 205 6.45 4.44 -4.87
C ARG A 205 7.79 5.11 -5.24
N SER A 206 8.73 4.36 -5.82
CA SER A 206 9.95 4.88 -6.43
C SER A 206 9.84 5.04 -7.96
N GLY A 207 8.67 4.78 -8.55
CA GLY A 207 8.44 4.84 -9.99
C GLY A 207 8.80 3.56 -10.77
N ASP A 208 9.15 2.46 -10.09
CA ASP A 208 9.45 1.16 -10.71
C ASP A 208 8.25 0.21 -10.59
N ALA A 209 7.19 0.54 -11.32
CA ALA A 209 5.94 -0.25 -11.33
C ALA A 209 6.14 -1.67 -11.88
N ASP A 210 7.12 -1.85 -12.77
CA ASP A 210 7.47 -3.14 -13.34
C ASP A 210 8.08 -4.09 -12.30
N MET A 211 9.01 -3.61 -11.47
CA MET A 211 9.52 -4.38 -10.34
C MET A 211 8.43 -4.68 -9.32
N ALA A 212 7.57 -3.70 -9.03
CA ALA A 212 6.42 -3.92 -8.15
C ALA A 212 5.54 -5.07 -8.65
N ARG A 213 5.15 -5.02 -9.94
CA ARG A 213 4.38 -6.06 -10.62
C ARG A 213 5.05 -7.42 -10.51
N ARG A 214 6.35 -7.52 -10.82
CA ARG A 214 7.09 -8.79 -10.76
C ARG A 214 7.07 -9.41 -9.35
N ARG A 215 7.29 -8.60 -8.30
CA ARG A 215 7.27 -9.11 -6.92
C ARG A 215 5.89 -9.60 -6.49
N VAL A 216 4.82 -8.85 -6.79
CA VAL A 216 3.44 -9.28 -6.53
C VAL A 216 3.10 -10.58 -7.27
N ASN A 217 3.51 -10.68 -8.53
CA ASN A 217 3.29 -11.88 -9.34
C ASN A 217 4.04 -13.11 -8.79
N ALA A 218 5.23 -12.93 -8.20
CA ALA A 218 5.94 -14.02 -7.53
C ALA A 218 5.14 -14.55 -6.32
N ILE A 219 4.56 -13.65 -5.53
CA ILE A 219 3.73 -14.00 -4.37
C ILE A 219 2.46 -14.75 -4.79
N LEU A 220 1.78 -14.32 -5.86
CA LEU A 220 0.58 -14.99 -6.36
C LEU A 220 0.84 -16.46 -6.75
N ARG A 221 2.04 -16.75 -7.28
CA ARG A 221 2.48 -18.11 -7.63
C ARG A 221 2.88 -18.96 -6.43
N ALA A 222 3.09 -18.37 -5.25
CA ALA A 222 3.55 -19.12 -4.08
C ALA A 222 2.51 -20.19 -3.67
N PRO A 223 2.91 -21.46 -3.48
CA PRO A 223 1.97 -22.57 -3.28
C PRO A 223 1.39 -22.65 -1.87
N LYS A 224 2.00 -22.00 -0.88
CA LYS A 224 1.65 -22.15 0.55
C LYS A 224 0.82 -20.99 1.12
N LEU A 225 0.24 -20.14 0.27
CA LEU A 225 -0.56 -19.00 0.73
C LEU A 225 -2.06 -19.31 0.72
N ASN A 226 -2.74 -18.85 1.77
CA ASN A 226 -4.19 -18.99 1.89
C ASN A 226 -4.95 -18.08 0.91
N ARG A 227 -6.25 -18.33 0.80
CA ARG A 227 -7.14 -17.64 -0.15
C ARG A 227 -7.23 -16.13 0.11
N TRP A 228 -7.36 -15.73 1.38
CA TRP A 228 -7.41 -14.33 1.80
C TRP A 228 -6.13 -13.58 1.42
N VAL A 229 -4.95 -14.09 1.77
CA VAL A 229 -3.65 -13.46 1.44
C VAL A 229 -3.51 -13.27 -0.07
N LYS A 230 -3.83 -14.29 -0.88
CA LYS A 230 -3.75 -14.16 -2.34
C LYS A 230 -4.75 -13.16 -2.92
N SER A 231 -5.95 -13.04 -2.33
CA SER A 231 -6.91 -11.99 -2.70
C SER A 231 -6.37 -10.59 -2.37
N GLN A 232 -5.77 -10.39 -1.19
CA GLN A 232 -5.12 -9.11 -0.84
C GLN A 232 -3.96 -8.77 -1.78
N VAL A 233 -3.14 -9.76 -2.15
CA VAL A 233 -2.04 -9.61 -3.11
C VAL A 233 -2.58 -9.27 -4.51
N ALA A 234 -3.72 -9.83 -4.91
CA ALA A 234 -4.38 -9.47 -6.16
C ALA A 234 -4.90 -8.02 -6.13
N LEU A 235 -5.42 -7.53 -5.00
CA LEU A 235 -5.76 -6.11 -4.87
C LEU A 235 -4.52 -5.20 -4.99
N GLN A 236 -3.36 -5.60 -4.45
CA GLN A 236 -2.11 -4.87 -4.69
C GLN A 236 -1.71 -4.88 -6.18
N ARG A 237 -1.98 -5.98 -6.90
CA ARG A 237 -1.78 -6.06 -8.36
C ARG A 237 -2.71 -5.11 -9.12
N THR A 238 -3.95 -4.96 -8.64
CA THR A 238 -4.92 -3.97 -9.12
C THR A 238 -4.42 -2.54 -8.90
N THR A 239 -3.92 -2.21 -7.70
CA THR A 239 -3.32 -0.90 -7.39
C THR A 239 -2.16 -0.55 -8.33
N ILE A 240 -1.25 -1.49 -8.58
CA ILE A 240 -0.14 -1.28 -9.53
C ILE A 240 -0.69 -0.98 -10.93
N ALA A 241 -1.71 -1.71 -11.38
CA ALA A 241 -2.31 -1.51 -12.69
C ALA A 241 -3.04 -0.16 -12.81
N TYR A 242 -3.71 0.32 -11.75
CA TYR A 242 -4.25 1.69 -11.73
C TYR A 242 -3.14 2.74 -11.82
N ALA A 243 -2.05 2.54 -11.07
CA ALA A 243 -0.93 3.46 -11.03
C ALA A 243 -0.20 3.60 -12.38
N THR A 244 -0.32 2.62 -13.28
CA THR A 244 0.28 2.64 -14.63
C THR A 244 -0.75 2.85 -15.75
N GLY A 245 -2.01 3.15 -15.42
CA GLY A 245 -3.07 3.36 -16.42
C GLY A 245 -3.58 2.10 -17.11
N ASP A 246 -3.19 0.90 -16.67
CA ASP A 246 -3.68 -0.39 -17.19
C ASP A 246 -4.98 -0.79 -16.49
N TRP A 247 -6.05 -0.05 -16.77
CA TRP A 247 -7.35 -0.24 -16.09
C TRP A 247 -7.99 -1.59 -16.44
N GLN A 248 -7.69 -2.16 -17.60
CA GLN A 248 -8.18 -3.49 -17.98
C GLN A 248 -7.56 -4.58 -17.09
N ALA A 249 -6.24 -4.55 -16.87
CA ALA A 249 -5.61 -5.45 -15.93
C ALA A 249 -6.10 -5.20 -14.49
N ALA A 250 -6.28 -3.93 -14.11
CA ALA A 250 -6.80 -3.56 -12.79
C ALA A 250 -8.15 -4.24 -12.51
N GLY A 251 -9.10 -4.11 -13.45
CA GLY A 251 -10.42 -4.74 -13.36
C GLY A 251 -10.38 -6.27 -13.38
N THR A 252 -9.44 -6.86 -14.12
CA THR A 252 -9.24 -8.31 -14.15
C THR A 252 -8.82 -8.84 -12.78
N TRP A 253 -7.83 -8.20 -12.15
CA TRP A 253 -7.35 -8.60 -10.83
C TRP A 253 -8.33 -8.27 -9.71
N ALA A 254 -9.12 -7.19 -9.83
CA ALA A 254 -10.18 -6.85 -8.88
C ALA A 254 -11.29 -7.92 -8.86
N ARG A 255 -11.78 -8.31 -10.04
CA ARG A 255 -12.78 -9.39 -10.18
C ARG A 255 -12.23 -10.74 -9.73
N PHE A 256 -10.95 -11.01 -10.01
CA PHE A 256 -10.29 -12.18 -9.45
C PHE A 256 -10.28 -12.13 -7.93
N ALA A 257 -9.88 -11.03 -7.30
CA ALA A 257 -9.83 -10.91 -5.84
C ALA A 257 -11.21 -11.16 -5.18
N ASP A 258 -12.29 -10.59 -5.73
CA ASP A 258 -13.66 -10.76 -5.26
C ASP A 258 -14.16 -12.21 -5.44
N GLY A 259 -14.02 -12.78 -6.65
CA GLY A 259 -14.42 -14.17 -6.91
C GLY A 259 -13.54 -15.20 -6.18
N PHE A 260 -12.27 -14.86 -5.96
CA PHE A 260 -11.30 -15.70 -5.28
C PHE A 260 -11.39 -15.57 -3.76
N PHE A 261 -11.99 -14.55 -3.17
CA PHE A 261 -12.27 -14.55 -1.73
C PHE A 261 -13.61 -13.86 -1.46
N PRO A 262 -14.73 -14.58 -1.66
CA PRO A 262 -16.05 -13.97 -1.68
C PRO A 262 -16.43 -13.30 -0.36
N GLY A 263 -17.22 -12.23 -0.48
CA GLY A 263 -17.79 -11.50 0.66
C GLY A 263 -16.85 -10.44 1.26
N ASN A 264 -15.63 -10.29 0.74
CA ASN A 264 -14.73 -9.23 1.20
C ASN A 264 -15.21 -7.86 0.68
N PRO A 265 -15.60 -6.92 1.57
CA PRO A 265 -16.21 -5.66 1.15
C PRO A 265 -15.24 -4.78 0.34
N LEU A 266 -13.94 -4.83 0.64
CA LEU A 266 -12.94 -4.06 -0.09
C LEU A 266 -12.77 -4.58 -1.53
N ALA A 267 -12.66 -5.90 -1.73
CA ALA A 267 -12.58 -6.47 -3.07
C ALA A 267 -13.83 -6.15 -3.91
N GLN A 268 -15.02 -6.20 -3.30
CA GLN A 268 -16.26 -5.79 -3.94
C GLN A 268 -16.27 -4.30 -4.32
N ALA A 269 -15.68 -3.44 -3.48
CA ALA A 269 -15.55 -2.01 -3.73
C ALA A 269 -14.59 -1.72 -4.90
N TYR A 270 -13.47 -2.46 -5.02
CA TYR A 270 -12.60 -2.40 -6.20
C TYR A 270 -13.33 -2.81 -7.50
N VAL A 271 -14.24 -3.78 -7.43
CA VAL A 271 -15.10 -4.15 -8.58
C VAL A 271 -16.09 -3.03 -8.91
N ALA A 272 -16.72 -2.39 -7.91
CA ALA A 272 -17.60 -1.24 -8.14
C ALA A 272 -16.86 -0.07 -8.81
N GLN A 273 -15.67 0.26 -8.30
CA GLN A 273 -14.78 1.25 -8.93
C GLN A 273 -14.46 0.91 -10.39
N THR A 274 -14.15 -0.35 -10.68
CA THR A 274 -13.90 -0.80 -12.06
C THR A 274 -15.13 -0.58 -12.94
N GLN A 275 -16.34 -0.88 -12.44
CA GLN A 275 -17.57 -0.63 -13.20
C GLN A 275 -17.74 0.86 -13.55
N ALA A 276 -17.44 1.76 -12.61
CA ALA A 276 -17.49 3.20 -12.87
C ALA A 276 -16.46 3.64 -13.93
N LEU A 277 -15.23 3.08 -13.89
CA LEU A 277 -14.20 3.31 -14.90
C LEU A 277 -14.60 2.79 -16.29
N ASP A 278 -15.33 1.67 -16.34
CA ASP A 278 -15.88 1.08 -17.58
C ASP A 278 -17.12 1.84 -18.09
N GLY A 279 -17.56 2.90 -17.39
CA GLY A 279 -18.71 3.73 -17.76
C GLY A 279 -20.05 3.32 -17.14
N ASP A 280 -20.12 2.17 -16.47
CA ASP A 280 -21.31 1.71 -15.72
C ASP A 280 -21.35 2.34 -14.32
N VAL A 281 -21.44 3.67 -14.26
CA VAL A 281 -21.43 4.43 -13.00
C VAL A 281 -22.68 4.12 -12.15
N ASN A 282 -23.83 3.89 -12.79
CA ASN A 282 -25.06 3.54 -12.08
C ASN A 282 -24.99 2.13 -11.46
N GLY A 283 -24.40 1.16 -12.16
CA GLY A 283 -24.12 -0.17 -11.62
C GLY A 283 -23.12 -0.12 -10.47
N ALA A 284 -22.09 0.73 -10.58
CA ALA A 284 -21.13 0.97 -9.50
C ALA A 284 -21.81 1.50 -8.23
N VAL A 285 -22.67 2.52 -8.35
CA VAL A 285 -23.42 3.07 -7.21
C VAL A 285 -24.29 2.00 -6.53
N LYS A 286 -25.07 1.23 -7.31
CA LYS A 286 -25.89 0.14 -6.76
C LYS A 286 -25.06 -0.90 -6.03
N ARG A 287 -23.87 -1.23 -6.57
CA ARG A 287 -22.95 -2.16 -5.93
C ARG A 287 -22.41 -1.58 -4.62
N TYR A 288 -21.97 -0.33 -4.60
CA TYR A 288 -21.53 0.34 -3.37
C TYR A 288 -22.63 0.37 -2.30
N GLU A 289 -23.86 0.73 -2.66
CA GLU A 289 -25.02 0.72 -1.75
C GLU A 289 -25.26 -0.66 -1.14
N ALA A 290 -25.18 -1.72 -1.95
CA ALA A 290 -25.32 -3.10 -1.49
C ALA A 290 -24.20 -3.54 -0.53
N ILE A 291 -22.97 -3.04 -0.73
CA ILE A 291 -21.84 -3.32 0.17
C ILE A 291 -22.08 -2.61 1.51
N VAL A 292 -22.31 -1.29 1.50
CA VAL A 292 -22.44 -0.51 2.75
C VAL A 292 -23.67 -0.88 3.58
N ALA A 293 -24.72 -1.44 2.95
CA ALA A 293 -25.86 -2.00 3.66
C ALA A 293 -25.50 -3.22 4.53
N LYS A 294 -24.45 -3.96 4.18
CA LYS A 294 -23.98 -5.14 4.92
C LYS A 294 -22.75 -4.85 5.78
N ALA A 295 -21.84 -4.04 5.26
CA ALA A 295 -20.57 -3.67 5.88
C ALA A 295 -20.41 -2.14 5.81
N PRO A 296 -20.86 -1.39 6.84
CA PRO A 296 -20.86 0.07 6.83
C PRO A 296 -19.45 0.66 7.06
N LEU A 297 -18.51 0.33 6.17
CA LEU A 297 -17.13 0.83 6.20
C LEU A 297 -17.08 2.26 5.63
N PRO A 298 -16.55 3.24 6.36
CA PRO A 298 -16.58 4.64 5.95
C PRO A 298 -15.76 4.90 4.67
N GLU A 299 -14.70 4.14 4.41
CA GLU A 299 -13.92 4.21 3.16
C GLU A 299 -14.80 3.93 1.93
N ILE A 300 -15.75 3.00 2.05
CA ILE A 300 -16.68 2.62 0.97
C ILE A 300 -17.84 3.62 0.90
N MET A 301 -18.27 4.17 2.03
CA MET A 301 -19.23 5.28 2.04
C MET A 301 -18.64 6.52 1.36
N ASP A 302 -17.36 6.80 1.54
CA ASP A 302 -16.68 7.90 0.86
C ASP A 302 -16.57 7.66 -0.64
N ALA A 303 -16.18 6.46 -1.06
CA ALA A 303 -16.18 6.09 -2.49
C ALA A 303 -17.56 6.26 -3.13
N LEU A 304 -18.63 5.84 -2.44
CA LEU A 304 -20.01 6.04 -2.86
C LEU A 304 -20.38 7.53 -2.93
N ALA A 305 -20.10 8.28 -1.87
CA ALA A 305 -20.39 9.71 -1.80
C ALA A 305 -19.66 10.49 -2.90
N PHE A 306 -18.41 10.14 -3.18
CA PHE A 306 -17.61 10.76 -4.23
C PHE A 306 -18.15 10.42 -5.62
N THR A 307 -18.49 9.15 -5.87
CA THR A 307 -19.11 8.71 -7.13
C THR A 307 -20.43 9.44 -7.38
N LEU A 308 -21.29 9.57 -6.37
CA LEU A 308 -22.55 10.33 -6.46
C LEU A 308 -22.30 11.80 -6.78
N ARG A 309 -21.26 12.41 -6.19
CA ARG A 309 -20.88 13.81 -6.46
C ARG A 309 -20.51 14.02 -7.92
N LEU A 310 -19.74 13.10 -8.50
CA LEU A 310 -19.34 13.14 -9.91
C LEU A 310 -20.54 13.03 -10.87
N GLN A 311 -21.64 12.40 -10.43
CA GLN A 311 -22.90 12.33 -11.17
C GLN A 311 -23.82 13.55 -10.96
N GLY A 312 -23.40 14.57 -10.20
CA GLY A 312 -24.25 15.71 -9.85
C GLY A 312 -25.31 15.41 -8.77
N ARG A 313 -25.27 14.23 -8.13
CA ARG A 313 -26.19 13.81 -7.05
C ARG A 313 -25.76 14.36 -5.70
N GLY A 314 -25.63 15.69 -5.62
CA GLY A 314 -25.07 16.42 -4.47
C GLY A 314 -25.74 16.14 -3.12
N PRO A 315 -27.08 16.14 -3.01
CA PRO A 315 -27.76 15.83 -1.74
C PRO A 315 -27.43 14.42 -1.21
N GLU A 316 -27.44 13.42 -2.09
CA GLU A 316 -27.16 12.02 -1.72
C GLU A 316 -25.68 11.83 -1.35
N SER A 317 -24.78 12.46 -2.11
CA SER A 317 -23.35 12.53 -1.78
C SER A 317 -23.12 13.06 -0.37
N ARG A 318 -23.75 14.19 -0.01
CA ARG A 318 -23.61 14.78 1.33
C ARG A 318 -24.17 13.89 2.44
N ALA A 319 -25.27 13.18 2.19
CA ALA A 319 -25.85 12.26 3.16
C ALA A 319 -24.90 11.08 3.48
N TRP A 320 -24.26 10.51 2.46
CA TRP A 320 -23.27 9.44 2.66
C TRP A 320 -21.96 9.95 3.26
N ALA A 321 -21.47 11.10 2.81
CA ALA A 321 -20.29 11.73 3.40
C ALA A 321 -20.49 12.02 4.90
N ALA A 322 -21.64 12.56 5.30
CA ALA A 322 -21.93 12.81 6.72
C ALA A 322 -21.90 11.53 7.57
N LYS A 323 -22.40 10.39 7.04
CA LYS A 323 -22.33 9.10 7.74
C LYS A 323 -20.88 8.62 7.90
N ALA A 324 -20.08 8.71 6.84
CA ALA A 324 -18.66 8.37 6.89
C ALA A 324 -17.91 9.25 7.89
N GLY A 325 -18.14 10.57 7.84
CA GLY A 325 -17.50 11.55 8.72
C GLY A 325 -17.73 11.29 10.21
N VAL A 326 -18.94 10.84 10.60
CA VAL A 326 -19.23 10.41 11.98
C VAL A 326 -18.32 9.25 12.41
N ILE A 327 -18.16 8.24 11.55
CA ILE A 327 -17.32 7.08 11.84
C ILE A 327 -15.84 7.48 11.87
N TRP A 328 -15.40 8.36 10.96
CA TRP A 328 -14.03 8.86 10.94
C TRP A 328 -13.67 9.67 12.18
N ALA A 329 -14.57 10.57 12.60
CA ALA A 329 -14.39 11.33 13.83
C ALA A 329 -14.23 10.41 15.05
N GLU A 330 -15.04 9.36 15.15
CA GLU A 330 -14.93 8.38 16.23
C GLU A 330 -13.61 7.58 16.17
N ARG A 331 -13.22 7.10 14.98
CA ARG A 331 -11.93 6.40 14.79
C ARG A 331 -10.75 7.29 15.14
N TYR A 332 -10.79 8.57 14.76
CA TYR A 332 -9.77 9.56 15.09
C TYR A 332 -9.72 9.86 16.59
N ARG A 333 -10.86 9.89 17.27
CA ARG A 333 -10.91 10.03 18.73
C ARG A 333 -10.25 8.84 19.45
N LEU A 334 -10.43 7.63 18.94
CA LEU A 334 -9.87 6.41 19.52
C LEU A 334 -8.37 6.26 19.25
N LEU A 335 -7.96 6.44 17.99
CA LEU A 335 -6.58 6.26 17.53
C LEU A 335 -6.24 7.32 16.47
N PRO A 336 -5.87 8.55 16.90
CA PRO A 336 -5.65 9.68 16.01
C PRO A 336 -4.65 9.37 14.89
N GLU A 337 -3.53 8.74 15.21
CA GLU A 337 -2.47 8.46 14.25
C GLU A 337 -2.88 7.41 13.20
N ALA A 338 -3.72 6.44 13.58
CA ALA A 338 -4.23 5.42 12.67
C ALA A 338 -5.28 5.98 11.69
N ALA A 339 -6.12 6.90 12.13
CA ALA A 339 -7.22 7.44 11.34
C ALA A 339 -6.88 8.76 10.61
N ALA A 340 -5.77 9.42 10.93
CA ALA A 340 -5.46 10.77 10.46
C ALA A 340 -5.52 10.91 8.93
N ALA A 341 -4.81 10.03 8.19
CA ALA A 341 -4.76 10.13 6.73
C ALA A 341 -6.14 9.96 6.09
N HIS A 342 -6.93 8.99 6.56
CA HIS A 342 -8.28 8.76 6.05
C HIS A 342 -9.26 9.90 6.37
N LEU A 343 -9.19 10.47 7.58
CA LEU A 343 -10.00 11.65 7.90
C LEU A 343 -9.58 12.86 7.05
N VAL A 344 -8.28 13.04 6.80
CA VAL A 344 -7.80 14.09 5.88
C VAL A 344 -8.33 13.87 4.47
N GLU A 345 -8.25 12.66 3.92
CA GLU A 345 -8.80 12.31 2.60
C GLU A 345 -10.31 12.61 2.53
N HIS A 346 -11.06 12.22 3.55
CA HIS A 346 -12.49 12.48 3.68
C HIS A 346 -12.79 13.99 3.60
N GLU A 347 -12.15 14.79 4.45
CA GLU A 347 -12.40 16.23 4.52
C GLU A 347 -11.97 16.95 3.22
N LEU A 348 -10.86 16.54 2.60
CA LEU A 348 -10.40 17.13 1.34
C LEU A 348 -11.26 16.77 0.13
N ALA A 349 -11.87 15.59 0.11
CA ALA A 349 -12.68 15.13 -1.01
C ALA A 349 -14.16 15.47 -0.85
N LEU A 350 -14.68 15.40 0.38
CA LEU A 350 -16.11 15.36 0.68
C LEU A 350 -16.57 16.40 1.69
N GLY A 351 -15.66 16.88 2.56
CA GLY A 351 -15.94 17.79 3.68
C GLY A 351 -15.32 19.19 3.53
N ASP A 352 -14.72 19.69 4.62
CA ASP A 352 -14.12 21.02 4.72
C ASP A 352 -12.58 20.95 4.76
N PRO A 353 -11.87 21.40 3.70
CA PRO A 353 -10.41 21.40 3.66
C PRO A 353 -9.73 22.14 4.82
N ARG A 354 -10.42 23.11 5.45
CA ARG A 354 -9.90 23.83 6.62
C ARG A 354 -9.80 22.94 7.86
N LEU A 355 -10.65 21.92 7.99
CA LEU A 355 -10.55 20.89 9.04
C LEU A 355 -9.39 19.92 8.77
N ALA A 356 -9.14 19.62 7.49
CA ALA A 356 -8.08 18.70 7.08
C ALA A 356 -6.67 19.24 7.35
N LEU A 357 -6.43 20.54 7.08
CA LEU A 357 -5.09 21.14 7.12
C LEU A 357 -4.31 20.90 8.44
N PRO A 358 -4.85 21.18 9.65
CA PRO A 358 -4.10 20.95 10.88
C PRO A 358 -3.79 19.46 11.11
N ILE A 359 -4.69 18.55 10.71
CA ILE A 359 -4.50 17.10 10.85
C ILE A 359 -3.42 16.62 9.88
N ALA A 360 -3.47 17.05 8.62
CA ALA A 360 -2.49 16.73 7.60
C ALA A 360 -1.08 17.24 7.98
N LYS A 361 -0.99 18.44 8.58
CA LYS A 361 0.28 18.98 9.07
C LYS A 361 0.86 18.14 10.21
N ALA A 362 0.03 17.70 11.15
CA ALA A 362 0.46 16.86 12.26
C ALA A 362 0.89 15.46 11.77
N ASP A 363 0.19 14.89 10.80
CA ASP A 363 0.53 13.59 10.22
C ASP A 363 1.85 13.65 9.41
N ALA A 364 2.00 14.64 8.52
CA ALA A 364 3.21 14.84 7.75
C ALA A 364 4.44 15.16 8.60
N LEU A 365 4.27 15.73 9.81
CA LEU A 365 5.36 15.90 10.77
C LEU A 365 5.82 14.56 11.35
N ARG A 366 4.89 13.66 11.68
CA ARG A 366 5.19 12.34 12.27
C ARG A 366 5.72 11.35 11.22
N ARG A 367 5.22 11.44 9.99
CA ARG A 367 5.50 10.51 8.91
C ARG A 367 5.83 11.22 7.60
N PRO A 368 6.94 11.96 7.48
CA PRO A 368 7.25 12.82 6.32
C PRO A 368 7.62 12.06 5.03
N HIS A 369 6.79 11.10 4.62
CA HIS A 369 6.86 10.36 3.36
C HIS A 369 5.87 10.91 2.33
N GLY A 370 6.04 10.49 1.07
CA GLY A 370 5.33 11.07 -0.06
C GLY A 370 3.81 11.17 0.11
N ALA A 371 3.11 10.09 0.47
CA ALA A 371 1.64 10.13 0.61
C ALA A 371 1.16 11.20 1.61
N SER A 372 1.74 11.26 2.82
CA SER A 372 1.37 12.28 3.82
C SER A 372 1.69 13.71 3.37
N LEU A 373 2.78 13.90 2.63
CA LEU A 373 3.22 15.19 2.13
C LEU A 373 2.31 15.65 0.98
N THR A 374 1.90 14.73 0.10
CA THR A 374 0.91 15.00 -0.95
C THR A 374 -0.45 15.38 -0.35
N LEU A 375 -0.91 14.70 0.71
CA LEU A 375 -2.15 15.07 1.42
C LEU A 375 -2.05 16.46 2.07
N LEU A 376 -0.92 16.77 2.72
CA LEU A 376 -0.67 18.11 3.27
C LEU A 376 -0.69 19.17 2.17
N ALA A 377 0.01 18.94 1.05
CA ALA A 377 0.04 19.88 -0.06
C ALA A 377 -1.34 20.12 -0.66
N ARG A 378 -2.16 19.06 -0.80
CA ARG A 378 -3.56 19.19 -1.23
C ARG A 378 -4.38 20.03 -0.25
N ALA A 379 -4.20 19.84 1.06
CA ALA A 379 -4.85 20.69 2.06
C ALA A 379 -4.40 22.15 1.96
N GLN A 380 -3.11 22.41 1.72
CA GLN A 380 -2.56 23.75 1.51
C GLN A 380 -3.16 24.40 0.26
N LEU A 381 -3.20 23.71 -0.89
CA LEU A 381 -3.82 24.24 -2.12
C LEU A 381 -5.29 24.61 -1.91
N LEU A 382 -6.08 23.70 -1.33
CA LEU A 382 -7.50 23.91 -1.11
C LEU A 382 -7.81 24.98 -0.04
N THR A 383 -6.80 25.43 0.70
CA THR A 383 -6.90 26.54 1.66
C THR A 383 -6.16 27.80 1.20
N GLY A 384 -5.67 27.83 -0.04
CA GLY A 384 -5.08 29.01 -0.68
C GLY A 384 -3.56 29.19 -0.49
N ASP A 385 -2.87 28.23 0.14
CA ASP A 385 -1.41 28.24 0.33
C ASP A 385 -0.68 27.48 -0.80
N ALA A 386 -0.78 27.98 -2.03
CA ALA A 386 -0.13 27.34 -3.19
C ALA A 386 1.40 27.28 -3.06
N LYS A 387 2.02 28.31 -2.48
CA LYS A 387 3.47 28.36 -2.25
C LYS A 387 3.92 27.30 -1.25
N GLY A 388 3.21 27.15 -0.13
CA GLY A 388 3.49 26.11 0.84
C GLY A 388 3.25 24.71 0.29
N ALA A 389 2.21 24.53 -0.53
CA ALA A 389 1.95 23.27 -1.21
C ALA A 389 3.11 22.85 -2.13
N LEU A 390 3.59 23.76 -2.99
CA LEU A 390 4.73 23.50 -3.87
C LEU A 390 5.97 23.09 -3.07
N ALA A 391 6.29 23.82 -1.98
CA ALA A 391 7.42 23.48 -1.13
C ALA A 391 7.27 22.09 -0.46
N THR A 392 6.06 21.72 -0.06
CA THR A 392 5.76 20.40 0.51
C THR A 392 5.92 19.28 -0.53
N LEU A 393 5.43 19.48 -1.76
CA LEU A 393 5.54 18.50 -2.84
C LEU A 393 6.99 18.29 -3.30
N GLN A 394 7.78 19.37 -3.38
CA GLN A 394 9.22 19.27 -3.65
C GLN A 394 9.96 18.51 -2.56
N ARG A 395 9.52 18.59 -1.29
CA ARG A 395 10.07 17.72 -0.23
C ARG A 395 9.72 16.25 -0.46
N ALA A 396 8.49 15.95 -0.88
CA ALA A 396 8.08 14.59 -1.21
C ALA A 396 8.93 14.01 -2.35
N GLU A 397 9.08 14.76 -3.45
CA GLU A 397 9.90 14.35 -4.58
C GLU A 397 11.36 14.10 -4.18
N LYS A 398 11.95 14.98 -3.35
CA LYS A 398 13.33 14.81 -2.83
C LYS A 398 13.56 13.55 -2.00
N THR A 399 12.51 12.92 -1.46
CA THR A 399 12.63 11.60 -0.80
C THR A 399 12.89 10.46 -1.79
N GLY A 400 12.73 10.72 -3.09
CA GLY A 400 12.68 9.70 -4.14
C GLY A 400 11.28 9.13 -4.37
N TRP A 401 10.24 9.71 -3.76
CA TRP A 401 8.85 9.36 -4.06
C TRP A 401 8.51 9.78 -5.48
N ARG A 402 7.97 8.86 -6.27
CA ARG A 402 7.48 9.11 -7.63
C ARG A 402 6.13 8.46 -7.81
N SER A 403 5.15 9.24 -8.22
CA SER A 403 3.82 8.77 -8.55
C SER A 403 3.08 9.78 -9.41
N ALA A 404 2.11 9.34 -10.21
CA ALA A 404 1.37 10.27 -11.09
C ALA A 404 0.61 11.33 -10.27
N GLY A 405 0.04 10.96 -9.11
CA GLY A 405 -0.66 11.89 -8.22
C GLY A 405 0.26 12.96 -7.61
N LEU A 406 1.52 12.63 -7.30
CA LEU A 406 2.52 13.63 -6.86
C LEU A 406 2.73 14.69 -7.96
N TYR A 407 2.96 14.24 -9.19
CA TYR A 407 3.26 15.13 -10.31
C TYR A 407 2.04 15.94 -10.78
N LEU A 408 0.83 15.38 -10.70
CA LEU A 408 -0.40 16.17 -10.90
C LEU A 408 -0.56 17.25 -9.82
N ALA A 409 -0.29 16.93 -8.55
CA ALA A 409 -0.34 17.93 -7.49
C ALA A 409 0.74 19.02 -7.66
N LEU A 410 1.93 18.68 -8.16
CA LEU A 410 2.94 19.66 -8.56
C LEU A 410 2.43 20.57 -9.67
N ALA A 411 1.80 19.99 -10.70
CA ALA A 411 1.22 20.76 -11.79
C ALA A 411 0.14 21.74 -11.30
N ASP A 412 -0.73 21.30 -10.40
CA ASP A 412 -1.78 22.14 -9.81
C ASP A 412 -1.18 23.28 -8.98
N ALA A 413 -0.12 23.01 -8.22
CA ALA A 413 0.57 24.03 -7.43
C ALA A 413 1.29 25.07 -8.31
N HIS A 414 1.98 24.64 -9.37
CA HIS A 414 2.62 25.56 -10.32
C HIS A 414 1.58 26.41 -11.06
N ALA A 415 0.48 25.80 -11.54
CA ALA A 415 -0.60 26.53 -12.20
C ALA A 415 -1.26 27.57 -11.26
N ALA A 416 -1.48 27.23 -9.99
CA ALA A 416 -2.00 28.17 -9.00
C ALA A 416 -1.06 29.36 -8.71
N LEU A 417 0.23 29.22 -9.04
CA LEU A 417 1.25 30.27 -8.93
C LEU A 417 1.50 31.03 -10.25
N GLY A 418 0.82 30.64 -11.34
CA GLY A 418 1.00 31.22 -12.67
C GLY A 418 2.26 30.75 -13.42
N ASP A 419 2.84 29.62 -13.01
CA ASP A 419 4.01 29.01 -13.64
C ASP A 419 3.58 27.90 -14.62
N ASP A 420 3.04 28.31 -15.76
CA ASP A 420 2.40 27.40 -16.72
C ASP A 420 3.36 26.38 -17.36
N ASP A 421 4.63 26.77 -17.58
CA ASP A 421 5.66 25.90 -18.15
C ASP A 421 6.01 24.76 -17.18
N ALA A 422 6.29 25.08 -15.91
CA ALA A 422 6.56 24.05 -14.91
C ALA A 422 5.31 23.17 -14.64
N ALA A 423 4.12 23.76 -14.72
CA ALA A 423 2.88 22.98 -14.63
C ALA A 423 2.74 21.97 -15.77
N LYS A 424 3.12 22.36 -16.99
CA LYS A 424 3.12 21.47 -18.17
C LYS A 424 4.14 20.34 -18.02
N ASP A 425 5.36 20.65 -17.57
CA ASP A 425 6.41 19.66 -17.36
C ASP A 425 6.01 18.63 -16.30
N ALA A 426 5.44 19.08 -15.19
CA ALA A 426 4.92 18.18 -14.15
C ALA A 426 3.77 17.29 -14.68
N ARG A 427 2.87 17.79 -15.52
CA ARG A 427 1.85 16.94 -16.17
C ARG A 427 2.47 15.90 -17.10
N ALA A 428 3.53 16.25 -17.82
CA ALA A 428 4.23 15.31 -18.68
C ALA A 428 4.84 14.15 -17.87
N GLU A 429 5.47 14.45 -16.73
CA GLU A 429 5.98 13.42 -15.80
C GLU A 429 4.87 12.52 -15.24
N ALA A 430 3.70 13.11 -14.90
CA ALA A 430 2.56 12.33 -14.47
C ALA A 430 2.07 11.35 -15.56
N LEU A 431 2.06 11.80 -16.82
CA LEU A 431 1.63 11.00 -17.97
C LEU A 431 2.64 9.92 -18.36
N ASP A 432 3.94 10.14 -18.12
CA ASP A 432 4.98 9.13 -18.34
C ASP A 432 4.83 7.95 -17.36
N LEU A 433 4.48 8.24 -16.11
CA LEU A 433 4.17 7.21 -15.11
C LEU A 433 2.81 6.54 -15.35
N ASN A 434 1.81 7.33 -15.75
CA ASN A 434 0.45 6.87 -15.99
C ASN A 434 -0.17 7.62 -17.17
N PRO A 435 -0.26 7.02 -18.36
CA PRO A 435 -0.80 7.69 -19.54
C PRO A 435 -2.30 8.04 -19.42
N ARG A 436 -2.99 7.58 -18.37
CA ARG A 436 -4.38 7.93 -18.05
C ARG A 436 -4.51 8.85 -16.83
N ALA A 437 -3.41 9.45 -16.35
CA ALA A 437 -3.41 10.32 -15.16
C ALA A 437 -4.40 11.48 -15.27
N THR A 438 -4.57 12.05 -16.46
CA THR A 438 -5.46 13.19 -16.72
C THR A 438 -6.80 12.79 -17.35
N ASP A 439 -7.07 11.49 -17.51
CA ASP A 439 -8.34 11.03 -18.05
C ASP A 439 -9.47 11.37 -17.04
N PRO A 440 -10.58 12.00 -17.46
CA PRO A 440 -11.67 12.33 -16.54
C PRO A 440 -12.21 11.15 -15.72
N ALA A 441 -12.18 9.94 -16.27
CA ALA A 441 -12.63 8.73 -15.58
C ALA A 441 -11.70 8.33 -14.43
N SER A 442 -10.43 8.78 -14.43
CA SER A 442 -9.50 8.54 -13.31
C SER A 442 -10.03 9.05 -11.97
N ARG A 443 -10.95 10.03 -11.99
CA ARG A 443 -11.63 10.54 -10.79
C ARG A 443 -12.47 9.47 -10.08
N PHE A 444 -12.88 8.39 -10.75
CA PHE A 444 -13.57 7.27 -10.10
C PHE A 444 -12.62 6.37 -9.29
N ILE A 445 -11.30 6.55 -9.38
CA ILE A 445 -10.32 5.80 -8.59
C ILE A 445 -10.28 6.36 -7.17
N TRP A 446 -10.97 5.68 -6.26
CA TRP A 446 -10.94 5.95 -4.82
C TRP A 446 -10.00 5.00 -4.08
N PHE A 447 -9.94 3.73 -4.48
CA PHE A 447 -9.04 2.75 -3.88
C PHE A 447 -7.78 2.59 -4.71
N GLY A 448 -6.64 2.54 -4.02
CA GLY A 448 -5.34 2.37 -4.65
C GLY A 448 -4.83 3.63 -5.38
N HIS A 449 -5.37 4.80 -5.05
CA HIS A 449 -4.70 6.05 -5.39
C HIS A 449 -3.46 6.24 -4.52
N ASP A 450 -2.65 7.24 -4.86
CA ASP A 450 -1.38 7.53 -4.19
C ASP A 450 -1.52 7.86 -2.71
#